data_AF-A0A9D3XDR3-F1
#
_entry.id   AF-A0A9D3XDR3-F1
#
_cell.length_a   1.000
_cell.length_b   1.000
_cell.length_c   1.000
_cell.angle_alpha   90.00
_cell.angle_beta   90.00
_cell.angle_gamma   90.00
#
_symmetry.space_group_name_H-M   'P 1'
#
loop_
_entity.id
_entity.type
_entity.pdbx_description
1 polymer ?
#
loop_
_entity_poly.entity_id
_entity_poly.type
_entity_poly.pdbx_seq_one_letter_code
_entity_poly.pdbx_strand_id
1 'polypeptide(L)'
;MVSPLTLISLQFLYKLPNGCLGFFIFGGLYELLAALPAQLQPHVDSQEDLTFLWDMFGEKSLHSLVKIHEKLHYFEKQSPVPILHGAAALADDLAEELQSKPLNTEIGELLKLLSKPNIK
;
A
#
# COMPACT_ATOMS: atom_id res chain seq x y z
N MET A 1 -9.79 2.10 -4.51
CA MET A 1 -9.01 3.34 -4.27
C MET A 1 -7.65 3.13 -4.92
N VAL A 2 -7.27 3.95 -5.89
CA VAL A 2 -5.97 3.83 -6.55
C VAL A 2 -4.93 4.40 -5.59
N SER A 3 -3.94 3.60 -5.21
CA SER A 3 -2.92 4.01 -4.24
C SER A 3 -2.11 5.18 -4.81
N PRO A 4 -1.67 6.16 -4.01
CA PRO A 4 -0.87 7.28 -4.49
C PRO A 4 0.38 6.84 -5.28
N LEU A 5 0.96 5.70 -4.88
CA LEU A 5 2.09 5.06 -5.56
C LEU A 5 1.75 4.55 -6.97
N THR A 6 0.50 4.12 -7.19
CA THR A 6 0.03 3.69 -8.51
C THR A 6 -0.16 4.88 -9.45
N LEU A 7 -0.60 6.02 -8.92
CA LEU A 7 -0.71 7.28 -9.68
C LEU A 7 0.66 7.85 -10.05
N ILE A 8 1.64 7.77 -9.14
CA ILE A 8 3.04 8.15 -9.43
C ILE A 8 3.62 7.25 -10.52
N SER A 9 3.38 5.94 -10.46
CA SER A 9 3.84 4.99 -11.49
C SER A 9 3.23 5.27 -12.87
N LEU A 10 1.94 5.61 -12.94
CA LEU A 10 1.23 5.90 -14.19
C LEU A 10 1.63 7.24 -14.82
N GLN A 11 1.85 8.28 -14.00
CA GLN A 11 2.33 9.58 -14.48
C GLN A 11 3.76 9.49 -15.05
N PHE A 12 4.62 8.66 -14.45
CA PHE A 12 5.98 8.44 -14.96
C PHE A 12 5.99 7.63 -16.26
N LEU A 13 5.20 6.55 -16.35
CA LEU A 13 5.12 5.69 -17.54
C LEU A 13 4.70 6.43 -18.81
N TYR A 14 3.85 7.46 -18.70
CA TYR A 14 3.38 8.24 -19.85
C TYR A 14 4.38 9.28 -20.37
N LYS A 15 5.49 9.51 -19.66
CA LYS A 15 6.50 10.53 -20.00
C LYS A 15 7.82 9.94 -20.51
N LEU A 16 7.96 8.62 -20.53
CA LEU A 16 9.21 7.96 -20.94
C LEU A 16 9.28 7.69 -22.45
N PRO A 17 10.41 7.98 -23.11
CA PRO A 17 10.61 7.66 -24.52
C PRO A 17 10.58 6.13 -24.74
N ASN A 18 9.97 5.70 -25.84
CA ASN A 18 9.68 4.30 -26.19
C ASN A 18 10.87 3.31 -26.12
N GLY A 19 12.11 3.79 -26.03
CA GLY A 19 13.32 2.98 -25.83
C GLY A 19 13.56 2.50 -24.39
N CYS A 20 12.91 3.10 -23.38
CA CYS A 20 13.07 2.71 -21.97
C CYS A 20 12.17 1.54 -21.56
N LEU A 21 11.11 1.23 -22.33
CA LEU A 21 10.18 0.13 -22.07
C LEU A 21 10.88 -1.23 -21.94
N GLY A 22 12.01 -1.45 -22.63
CA GLY A 22 12.77 -2.70 -22.54
C GLY A 22 13.53 -2.90 -21.21
N PHE A 23 13.93 -1.82 -20.53
CA PHE A 23 14.64 -1.88 -19.25
C PHE A 23 13.69 -2.01 -18.06
N PHE A 24 12.45 -1.53 -18.21
CA PHE A 24 11.39 -1.56 -17.19
C PHE A 24 10.77 -2.95 -16.96
N ILE A 25 10.93 -3.90 -17.90
CA ILE A 25 10.23 -5.20 -17.86
C ILE A 25 10.98 -6.25 -17.00
N PHE A 26 12.27 -6.05 -16.69
CA PHE A 26 13.12 -7.06 -16.03
C PHE A 26 13.75 -6.64 -14.69
N GLY A 27 13.66 -5.37 -14.29
CA GLY A 27 14.19 -4.87 -13.01
C GLY A 27 13.08 -4.64 -11.98
N GLY A 28 13.31 -5.00 -10.72
CA GLY A 28 12.45 -4.64 -9.60
C GLY A 28 12.31 -3.13 -9.44
N LEU A 29 11.28 -2.70 -8.69
CA LEU A 29 10.93 -1.28 -8.53
C LEU A 29 12.12 -0.42 -8.06
N TYR A 30 13.03 -0.99 -7.28
CA TYR A 30 14.24 -0.30 -6.85
C TYR A 30 15.22 -0.04 -7.98
N GLU A 31 15.52 -1.03 -8.83
CA GLU A 31 16.44 -0.83 -9.96
C GLU A 31 15.89 0.23 -10.91
N LEU A 32 14.56 0.32 -10.99
CA LEU A 32 13.90 1.36 -11.74
C LEU A 32 14.10 2.76 -11.16
N LEU A 33 13.88 2.91 -9.86
CA LEU A 33 14.05 4.16 -9.14
C LEU A 33 15.52 4.61 -9.15
N ALA A 34 16.47 3.69 -9.01
CA ALA A 34 17.90 3.97 -9.07
C ALA A 34 18.37 4.43 -10.46
N ALA A 35 17.74 3.94 -11.54
CA ALA A 35 18.04 4.36 -12.90
C ALA A 35 17.28 5.62 -13.34
N LEU A 36 16.34 6.11 -12.51
CA LEU A 36 15.45 7.22 -12.85
C LEU A 36 16.20 8.57 -12.98
N PRO A 37 17.14 8.94 -12.08
CA PRO A 37 17.91 10.18 -12.24
C PRO A 37 18.70 10.26 -13.55
N ALA A 38 19.33 9.15 -13.97
CA ALA A 38 20.07 9.09 -15.23
C ALA A 38 19.16 9.31 -16.45
N GLN A 39 17.90 8.87 -16.38
CA GLN A 39 16.93 9.05 -17.46
C GLN A 39 16.32 10.46 -17.49
N LEU A 40 16.27 11.14 -16.35
CA LEU A 40 15.77 12.51 -16.22
C LEU A 40 16.82 13.57 -16.57
N GLN A 41 18.11 13.21 -16.55
CA GLN A 41 19.24 14.09 -16.90
C GLN A 41 19.07 14.93 -18.19
N PRO A 42 18.52 14.42 -19.31
CA PRO A 42 18.36 15.20 -20.54
C PRO A 42 17.18 16.20 -20.49
N HIS A 43 16.32 16.11 -19.48
CA HIS A 43 15.04 16.81 -19.40
C HIS A 43 14.93 17.75 -18.19
N VAL A 44 15.95 17.78 -17.33
CA VAL A 44 15.96 18.60 -16.12
C VAL A 44 16.98 19.73 -16.30
N ASP A 45 16.48 20.95 -16.32
CA ASP A 45 17.29 22.17 -16.46
C ASP A 45 17.98 22.57 -15.13
N SER A 46 17.54 21.99 -14.00
CA SER A 46 18.01 22.26 -12.65
C SER A 46 18.94 21.15 -12.13
N GLN A 47 20.23 21.44 -12.04
CA GLN A 47 21.24 20.51 -11.52
C GLN A 47 20.99 20.13 -10.04
N GLU A 48 20.38 21.02 -9.26
CA GLU A 48 20.03 20.78 -7.85
C GLU A 48 18.98 19.68 -7.72
N ASP A 49 17.96 19.71 -8.58
CA ASP A 49 16.89 18.71 -8.60
C ASP A 49 17.43 17.33 -9.01
N LEU A 50 18.33 17.28 -10.00
CA LEU A 50 19.00 16.03 -10.38
C LEU A 50 19.81 15.46 -9.22
N THR A 51 20.59 16.30 -8.54
CA THR A 51 21.42 15.88 -7.40
C THR A 51 20.56 15.35 -6.26
N PHE A 52 19.47 16.04 -5.95
CA PHE A 52 18.50 15.58 -4.95
C PHE A 52 17.90 14.21 -5.28
N LEU A 53 17.53 13.97 -6.54
CA LEU A 53 16.99 12.68 -6.98
C LEU A 53 18.04 11.57 -6.89
N TRP A 54 19.29 11.86 -7.25
CA TRP A 54 20.41 10.92 -7.09
C TRP A 54 20.62 10.52 -5.64
N ASP A 55 20.63 11.49 -4.73
CA ASP A 55 20.77 11.23 -3.31
C ASP A 55 19.58 10.41 -2.81
N MET A 56 18.36 10.86 -3.07
CA MET A 56 17.13 10.20 -2.61
C MET A 56 16.99 8.77 -3.14
N PHE A 57 17.27 8.50 -4.41
CA PHE A 57 17.17 7.14 -4.98
C PHE A 57 18.41 6.28 -4.73
N GLY A 58 19.54 6.88 -4.37
CA GLY A 58 20.73 6.19 -3.88
C GLY A 58 20.67 5.81 -2.40
N GLU A 59 19.70 6.36 -1.65
CA GLU A 59 19.54 6.11 -0.22
C GLU A 59 19.22 4.63 0.08
N LYS A 60 20.03 4.03 0.95
CA LYS A 60 19.82 2.64 1.41
C LYS A 60 18.52 2.48 2.20
N SER A 61 18.08 3.53 2.87
CA SER A 61 16.82 3.59 3.61
C SER A 61 15.63 3.44 2.67
N LEU A 62 15.61 4.18 1.56
CA LEU A 62 14.58 4.11 0.54
C LEU A 62 14.57 2.73 -0.15
N HIS A 63 15.74 2.19 -0.48
CA HIS A 63 15.85 0.84 -1.03
C HIS A 63 15.18 -0.21 -0.13
N SER A 64 15.43 -0.14 1.17
CA SER A 64 14.85 -1.06 2.15
C SER A 64 13.33 -0.90 2.22
N LEU A 65 12.84 0.34 2.20
CA LEU A 65 11.41 0.63 2.20
C LEU A 65 10.70 0.09 0.95
N VAL A 66 11.29 0.31 -0.24
CA VAL A 66 10.76 -0.18 -1.51
C VAL A 66 10.67 -1.72 -1.52
N LYS A 67 11.70 -2.40 -1.01
CA LYS A 67 11.68 -3.87 -0.87
C LYS A 67 10.59 -4.38 0.06
N ILE A 68 10.39 -3.72 1.20
CA ILE A 68 9.31 -4.07 2.14
C ILE A 68 7.97 -3.87 1.45
N HIS A 69 7.78 -2.74 0.76
CA HIS A 69 6.56 -2.45 0.01
C HIS A 69 6.28 -3.52 -1.05
N GLU A 70 7.26 -3.90 -1.88
CA GLU A 70 7.09 -4.96 -2.89
C GLU A 70 6.69 -6.29 -2.25
N LYS A 71 7.32 -6.65 -1.12
CA LYS A 71 7.02 -7.88 -0.41
C LYS A 71 5.61 -7.87 0.20
N LEU A 72 5.18 -6.76 0.79
CA LEU A 72 3.81 -6.61 1.30
C LEU A 72 2.79 -6.66 0.17
N HIS A 73 3.07 -5.98 -0.93
CA HIS A 73 2.19 -5.96 -2.10
C HIS A 73 2.04 -7.35 -2.75
N TYR A 74 3.10 -8.18 -2.71
CA TYR A 74 3.02 -9.57 -3.15
C TYR A 74 2.01 -10.39 -2.32
N PHE A 75 1.95 -10.16 -1.01
CA PHE A 75 0.94 -10.82 -0.15
C PHE A 75 -0.45 -10.23 -0.34
N GLU A 76 -0.56 -8.92 -0.58
CA GLU A 76 -1.83 -8.26 -0.87
C GLU A 76 -2.50 -8.84 -2.13
N LYS A 77 -1.74 -9.15 -3.18
CA LYS A 77 -2.26 -9.81 -4.40
C LYS A 77 -2.86 -11.19 -4.15
N GLN A 78 -2.43 -11.86 -3.08
CA GLN A 78 -2.93 -13.16 -2.65
C GLN A 78 -3.96 -13.05 -1.52
N SER A 79 -4.35 -11.83 -1.14
CA SER A 79 -5.31 -11.64 -0.05
C SER A 79 -6.67 -12.23 -0.43
N PRO A 80 -7.34 -12.91 0.51
CA PRO A 80 -8.69 -13.39 0.29
C PRO A 80 -9.64 -12.19 0.16
N VAL A 81 -10.68 -12.37 -0.65
CA VAL A 81 -11.72 -11.35 -0.77
C VAL A 81 -12.49 -11.26 0.56
N PRO A 82 -12.63 -10.06 1.15
CA PRO A 82 -13.40 -9.91 2.37
C PRO A 82 -14.87 -10.27 2.12
N ILE A 83 -15.47 -11.06 3.01
CA ILE A 83 -16.89 -11.43 2.92
C ILE A 83 -17.77 -10.18 3.09
N LEU A 84 -17.32 -9.25 3.92
CA LEU A 84 -17.99 -7.99 4.21
C LEU A 84 -16.97 -6.92 4.62
N HIS A 85 -17.22 -5.67 4.22
CA HIS A 85 -16.32 -4.55 4.50
C HIS A 85 -16.57 -3.88 5.87
N GLY A 86 -17.69 -4.17 6.51
CA GLY A 86 -18.13 -3.52 7.76
C GLY A 86 -18.38 -4.48 8.91
N ALA A 87 -17.36 -5.27 9.30
CA ALA A 87 -17.50 -6.26 10.37
C ALA A 87 -17.73 -5.61 11.73
N ALA A 88 -17.09 -4.46 11.95
CA ALA A 88 -17.27 -3.67 13.16
C ALA A 88 -18.72 -3.16 13.29
N ALA A 89 -19.27 -2.55 12.24
CA ALA A 89 -20.66 -2.07 12.24
C ALA A 89 -21.66 -3.23 12.47
N LEU A 90 -21.44 -4.37 11.80
CA LEU A 90 -22.27 -5.56 12.01
C LEU A 90 -22.19 -6.09 13.46
N ALA A 91 -21.00 -6.06 14.06
CA ALA A 91 -20.80 -6.46 15.45
C ALA A 91 -21.50 -5.52 16.43
N ASP A 92 -21.48 -4.21 16.16
CA ASP A 92 -22.18 -3.20 16.94
C ASP A 92 -23.71 -3.36 16.83
N ASP A 93 -24.24 -3.48 15.61
CA ASP A 93 -25.67 -3.73 15.35
C ASP A 93 -26.14 -5.02 16.05
N LEU A 94 -25.35 -6.09 15.97
CA LEU A 94 -25.63 -7.35 16.65
C LEU A 94 -25.61 -7.20 18.17
N ALA A 95 -24.67 -6.42 18.71
CA ALA A 95 -24.58 -6.16 20.14
C ALA A 95 -25.77 -5.36 20.66
N GLU A 96 -26.28 -4.40 19.89
CA GLU A 96 -27.51 -3.66 20.21
C GLU A 96 -28.74 -4.58 20.17
N GLU A 97 -28.86 -5.42 19.15
CA GLU A 97 -30.00 -6.35 19.02
C GLU A 97 -30.03 -7.37 20.17
N LEU A 98 -28.86 -7.91 20.55
CA LEU A 98 -28.75 -8.90 21.63
C LEU A 98 -29.00 -8.32 23.02
N GLN A 99 -28.71 -7.04 23.26
CA GLN A 99 -29.03 -6.36 24.51
C GLN A 99 -30.54 -6.18 24.73
N SER A 100 -31.33 -6.15 23.64
CA SER A 100 -32.79 -6.06 23.72
C SER A 100 -33.49 -7.39 24.10
N LYS A 101 -32.75 -8.52 24.07
CA LYS A 101 -33.26 -9.88 24.32
C LYS A 101 -33.00 -10.30 25.77
N PRO A 102 -33.80 -11.23 26.34
CA PRO A 102 -33.56 -11.73 27.69
C PRO A 102 -32.16 -12.34 27.80
N LEU A 103 -31.45 -11.91 28.84
CA LEU A 103 -30.02 -12.16 29.02
C LEU A 103 -29.78 -13.64 29.32
N ASN A 104 -29.20 -14.34 28.34
CA ASN A 104 -28.71 -15.70 28.48
C ASN A 104 -27.18 -15.68 28.71
N THR A 105 -26.63 -16.71 29.35
CA THR A 105 -25.19 -16.82 29.66
C THR A 105 -24.33 -16.65 28.40
N GLU A 106 -24.71 -17.31 27.29
CA GLU A 106 -24.00 -17.20 26.01
C GLU A 106 -24.06 -15.79 25.42
N ILE A 107 -25.19 -15.08 25.59
CA ILE A 107 -25.35 -13.70 25.11
C ILE A 107 -24.44 -12.77 25.90
N GLY A 108 -24.37 -12.94 27.23
CA GLY A 108 -23.47 -12.16 28.08
C GLY A 108 -21.99 -12.37 27.74
N GLU A 109 -21.59 -13.61 27.46
CA GLU A 109 -20.22 -13.93 27.04
C GLU A 109 -19.89 -13.33 25.66
N LEU A 110 -20.80 -13.41 24.70
CA LEU A 110 -20.62 -12.87 23.36
C LEU A 110 -20.49 -11.33 23.39
N LEU A 111 -21.37 -10.62 24.11
CA LEU A 111 -21.28 -9.16 24.25
C LEU A 111 -19.97 -8.72 24.91
N LYS A 112 -19.52 -9.48 25.93
CA LYS A 112 -18.22 -9.26 26.56
C LYS A 112 -17.06 -9.49 25.59
N LEU A 113 -17.18 -10.45 24.67
CA LEU A 113 -16.17 -10.73 23.65
C LEU A 113 -16.08 -9.61 22.61
N LEU A 114 -17.23 -9.17 22.07
CA LEU A 114 -17.32 -8.09 21.07
C LEU A 114 -16.82 -6.75 21.62
N SER A 115 -16.91 -6.53 22.93
CA SER A 115 -16.43 -5.33 23.58
C SER A 115 -14.90 -5.28 23.78
N LYS A 116 -14.16 -6.37 23.51
CA LYS A 116 -12.71 -6.42 23.74
C LYS A 116 -11.93 -5.61 22.69
N PRO A 117 -10.85 -4.90 23.09
CA PRO A 117 -10.09 -4.05 22.18
C PRO A 117 -9.36 -4.81 21.07
N ASN A 118 -9.14 -6.12 21.23
CA ASN A 118 -8.51 -6.97 20.21
C ASN A 118 -9.51 -7.55 19.20
N ILE A 119 -10.81 -7.31 19.40
CA ILE A 119 -11.91 -7.75 18.53
C ILE A 119 -12.53 -6.53 17.80
N LYS A 120 -12.46 -5.34 18.40
CA LYS A 120 -12.84 -4.06 17.77
C LYS A 120 -11.95 -3.68 16.59
#